data_AF-A0A381JB32-F1
#
_entry.id   AF-A0A381JB32-F1
#
_cell.length_a   1.000
_cell.length_b   1.000
_cell.length_c   1.000
_cell.angle_alpha   90.00
_cell.angle_beta   90.00
_cell.angle_gamma   90.00
#
_symmetry.space_group_name_H-M   'P 1'
#
loop_
_entity.id
_entity.type
_entity.pdbx_description
1 polymer ?
#
loop_
_entity_poly.entity_id
_entity_poly.type
_entity_poly.pdbx_seq_one_letter_code
_entity_poly.pdbx_strand_id
1 'polypeptide(L)'
;MKMLYEKPKAEDYVSLRLRSGMGNKDLERSRKAIANSLFTISLYDKEKLIGFGRIVGDGGITYVISDVMVDEHYRKKGFADKIMKEINNYLEESTFEDSYICLIANSPADLLYNKYQFEYLPPNKCGMLRKQN
;
A
#
# COMPACT_ATOMS: atom_id res chain seq x y z
N MET A 1 -2.82 -1.46 -20.18
CA MET A 1 -2.80 -1.46 -18.70
C MET A 1 -2.71 -2.90 -18.24
N LYS A 2 -1.71 -3.25 -17.42
CA LYS A 2 -1.50 -4.59 -16.89
C LYS A 2 -1.50 -4.51 -15.36
N MET A 3 -2.15 -5.47 -14.72
CA MET A 3 -2.14 -5.65 -13.27
C MET A 3 -1.29 -6.89 -12.96
N LEU A 4 -0.39 -6.78 -11.99
CA LEU A 4 0.55 -7.84 -11.61
C LEU A 4 0.67 -7.90 -10.09
N TYR A 5 0.76 -9.13 -9.56
CA TYR A 5 0.99 -9.37 -8.12
C TYR A 5 2.46 -9.62 -7.78
N GLU A 6 3.31 -9.68 -8.80
CA GLU A 6 4.75 -9.81 -8.65
C GLU A 6 5.38 -8.55 -8.06
N LYS A 7 6.45 -8.77 -7.31
CA LYS A 7 7.27 -7.72 -6.70
C LYS A 7 7.95 -6.88 -7.80
N PRO A 8 7.69 -5.56 -7.89
CA PRO A 8 8.33 -4.73 -8.90
C PRO A 8 9.81 -4.56 -8.61
N LYS A 9 10.57 -4.09 -9.61
CA LYS A 9 11.95 -3.64 -9.40
C LYS A 9 11.97 -2.48 -8.41
N ALA A 10 13.00 -2.45 -7.56
CA ALA A 10 13.14 -1.41 -6.53
C ALA A 10 13.26 -0.01 -7.16
N GLU A 11 13.90 0.06 -8.33
CA GLU A 11 14.08 1.27 -9.12
C GLU A 11 12.73 1.83 -9.59
N ASP A 12 11.84 0.97 -10.08
CA ASP A 12 10.48 1.35 -10.51
C ASP A 12 9.64 1.86 -9.33
N TYR A 13 9.74 1.17 -8.19
CA TYR A 13 9.07 1.56 -6.95
C TYR A 13 9.56 2.93 -6.44
N VAL A 14 10.87 3.15 -6.34
CA VAL A 14 11.45 4.43 -5.89
C VAL A 14 11.05 5.55 -6.86
N SER A 15 11.13 5.27 -8.17
CA SER A 15 10.70 6.21 -9.21
C SER A 15 9.21 6.56 -9.08
N LEU A 16 8.33 5.58 -8.83
CA LEU A 16 6.91 5.82 -8.61
C LEU A 16 6.65 6.63 -7.33
N ARG A 17 7.36 6.37 -6.23
CA ARG A 17 7.21 7.15 -4.99
C ARG A 17 7.43 8.64 -5.23
N LEU A 18 8.49 8.98 -5.98
CA LEU A 18 8.79 10.37 -6.35
C LEU A 18 7.65 10.99 -7.17
N ARG A 19 7.22 10.31 -8.24
CA ARG A 19 6.10 10.78 -9.10
C ARG A 19 4.73 10.76 -8.41
N SER A 20 4.63 10.12 -7.26
CA SER A 20 3.42 10.08 -6.42
C SER A 20 3.50 11.06 -5.24
N GLY A 21 4.57 11.84 -5.10
CA GLY A 21 4.75 12.78 -3.99
C GLY A 21 4.97 12.12 -2.62
N MET A 22 5.32 10.83 -2.58
CA MET A 22 5.57 10.08 -1.33
C MET A 22 7.02 10.19 -0.82
N GLY A 23 7.84 11.01 -1.49
CA GLY A 23 9.24 11.24 -1.17
C GLY A 23 10.17 10.09 -1.56
N ASN A 24 11.46 10.39 -1.51
CA ASN A 24 12.50 9.44 -1.86
C ASN A 24 12.71 8.37 -0.77
N LYS A 25 13.24 7.21 -1.17
CA LYS A 25 13.75 6.17 -0.27
C LYS A 25 15.07 5.64 -0.81
N ASP A 26 15.92 5.19 0.10
CA ASP A 26 17.14 4.47 -0.26
C ASP A 26 16.81 3.21 -1.08
N LEU A 27 17.59 2.96 -2.13
CA LEU A 27 17.30 1.91 -3.10
C LEU A 27 17.44 0.51 -2.50
N GLU A 28 18.50 0.25 -1.75
CA GLU A 28 18.75 -1.07 -1.16
C GLU A 28 17.77 -1.38 -0.03
N ARG A 29 17.42 -0.38 0.78
CA ARG A 29 16.33 -0.52 1.77
C ARG A 29 14.98 -0.76 1.09
N SER A 30 14.72 -0.13 -0.06
CA SER A 30 13.51 -0.36 -0.85
C SER A 30 13.46 -1.77 -1.43
N ARG A 31 14.59 -2.27 -1.96
CA ARG A 31 14.74 -3.65 -2.44
C ARG A 31 14.39 -4.65 -1.34
N LYS A 32 14.95 -4.45 -0.14
CA LYS A 32 14.62 -5.26 1.04
C LYS A 32 13.13 -5.17 1.40
N ALA A 33 12.55 -3.97 1.44
CA ALA A 33 11.14 -3.79 1.81
C ALA A 33 10.18 -4.50 0.85
N ILE A 34 10.41 -4.39 -0.45
CA ILE A 34 9.58 -5.05 -1.48
C ILE A 34 9.74 -6.57 -1.38
N ALA A 35 10.99 -7.06 -1.24
CA ALA A 35 11.27 -8.49 -1.10
C ALA A 35 10.56 -9.13 0.10
N ASN A 36 10.39 -8.38 1.20
CA ASN A 36 9.76 -8.85 2.45
C ASN A 36 8.27 -8.47 2.56
N SER A 37 7.63 -8.00 1.48
CA SER A 37 6.20 -7.75 1.50
C SER A 37 5.43 -9.08 1.35
N LEU A 38 4.39 -9.26 2.15
CA LEU A 38 3.49 -10.43 2.10
C LEU A 38 2.74 -10.45 0.77
N PHE A 39 2.22 -9.29 0.39
CA PHE A 39 1.49 -9.09 -0.85
C PHE A 39 1.93 -7.79 -1.52
N THR A 40 1.97 -7.80 -2.85
CA THR A 40 2.19 -6.61 -3.68
C THR A 40 1.18 -6.60 -4.81
N ILE A 41 0.72 -5.41 -5.17
CA ILE A 41 -0.07 -5.18 -6.38
C ILE A 41 0.54 -4.04 -7.16
N SER A 42 0.79 -4.28 -8.44
CA SER A 42 1.46 -3.37 -9.36
C SER A 42 0.57 -3.10 -10.58
N LEU A 43 0.38 -1.83 -10.91
CA LEU A 43 -0.31 -1.38 -12.11
C LEU A 43 0.71 -0.82 -13.10
N TYR A 44 0.71 -1.37 -14.31
CA TYR A 44 1.63 -1.01 -15.37
C TYR A 44 0.90 -0.44 -16.59
N ASP A 45 1.40 0.69 -17.08
CA ASP A 45 1.09 1.19 -18.42
C ASP A 45 2.28 0.91 -19.33
N LYS A 46 2.13 -0.10 -20.21
CA LYS A 46 3.24 -0.76 -20.91
C LYS A 46 4.25 -1.29 -19.90
N GLU A 47 5.48 -0.77 -19.91
CA GLU A 47 6.56 -1.15 -18.98
C GLU A 47 6.66 -0.19 -17.78
N LYS A 48 5.89 0.90 -17.76
CA LYS A 48 5.97 1.90 -16.70
C LYS A 48 5.06 1.51 -15.53
N LEU A 49 5.64 1.34 -14.34
CA LEU A 49 4.87 1.20 -13.10
C LEU A 49 4.18 2.53 -12.79
N ILE A 50 2.84 2.55 -12.75
CA ILE A 50 2.02 3.75 -12.55
C ILE A 50 1.20 3.71 -11.25
N GLY A 51 1.10 2.55 -10.63
CA GLY A 51 0.37 2.36 -9.38
C GLY A 51 0.93 1.18 -8.62
N PHE A 52 0.91 1.26 -7.30
CA PHE A 52 1.45 0.23 -6.43
C PHE A 52 0.73 0.22 -5.09
N GLY A 53 0.65 -0.94 -4.46
CA GLY A 53 0.24 -1.11 -3.07
C GLY A 53 0.86 -2.39 -2.52
N ARG A 54 1.02 -2.45 -1.19
CA ARG A 54 1.57 -3.65 -0.55
C ARG A 54 1.00 -3.88 0.84
N ILE A 55 1.15 -5.11 1.31
CA ILE A 55 0.88 -5.52 2.68
C ILE A 55 2.17 -6.04 3.30
N VAL A 56 2.46 -5.60 4.52
CA VAL A 56 3.49 -6.20 5.39
C VAL A 56 2.81 -6.81 6.61
N GLY A 57 3.45 -7.77 7.26
CA GLY A 57 2.85 -8.43 8.39
C GLY A 57 3.56 -9.74 8.74
N ASP A 58 2.91 -10.52 9.59
CA ASP A 58 3.35 -11.85 10.00
C ASP A 58 2.62 -13.01 9.29
N GLY A 59 1.56 -12.71 8.53
CA GLY A 59 0.78 -13.71 7.81
C GLY A 59 -0.22 -14.49 8.67
N GLY A 60 -0.54 -13.98 9.87
CA GLY A 60 -1.61 -14.54 10.69
C GLY A 60 -2.33 -13.50 11.55
N ILE A 61 -1.58 -12.75 12.35
CA ILE A 61 -2.15 -11.81 13.32
C ILE A 61 -2.06 -10.39 12.81
N THR A 62 -0.87 -9.88 12.47
CA THR A 62 -0.70 -8.45 12.18
C THR A 62 -0.51 -8.19 10.69
N TYR A 63 -1.34 -7.29 10.14
CA TYR A 63 -1.25 -6.82 8.77
C TYR A 63 -1.24 -5.30 8.71
N VAL A 64 -0.30 -4.73 7.96
CA VAL A 64 -0.22 -3.29 7.72
C VAL A 64 -0.24 -3.02 6.22
N ILE A 65 -1.28 -2.32 5.78
CA ILE A 65 -1.36 -1.85 4.40
C ILE A 65 -0.42 -0.66 4.26
N SER A 66 0.43 -0.70 3.25
CA SER A 66 1.49 0.28 3.06
C SER A 66 1.64 0.65 1.59
N ASP A 67 2.18 1.85 1.36
CA ASP A 67 2.62 2.33 0.05
C ASP A 67 1.58 2.24 -1.07
N VAL A 68 0.30 2.48 -0.74
CA VAL A 68 -0.77 2.67 -1.73
C VAL A 68 -0.53 3.98 -2.45
N MET A 69 -0.10 3.91 -3.70
CA MET A 69 0.30 5.07 -4.49
C MET A 69 -0.06 4.95 -5.96
N VAL A 70 -0.31 6.10 -6.56
CA VAL A 70 -0.59 6.27 -7.98
C VAL A 70 0.15 7.50 -8.48
N ASP A 71 0.84 7.32 -9.61
CA ASP A 71 1.50 8.36 -10.38
C ASP A 71 0.55 9.53 -10.59
N GLU A 72 1.00 10.76 -10.34
CA GLU A 72 0.14 11.94 -10.34
C GLU A 72 -0.64 12.14 -11.65
N HIS A 73 -0.05 11.80 -12.80
CA HIS A 73 -0.67 11.91 -14.12
C HIS A 73 -1.75 10.84 -14.38
N TYR A 74 -1.82 9.83 -13.50
CA TYR A 74 -2.78 8.74 -13.56
C TYR A 74 -3.85 8.84 -12.46
N ARG A 75 -3.81 9.86 -11.60
CA ARG A 75 -4.83 10.08 -10.56
C ARG A 75 -6.20 10.43 -11.14
N LYS A 76 -7.24 10.32 -10.29
CA LYS A 76 -8.66 10.56 -10.62
C LYS A 76 -9.21 9.63 -11.72
N LYS A 77 -8.54 8.51 -11.99
CA LYS A 77 -8.94 7.45 -12.93
C LYS A 77 -9.33 6.14 -12.24
N GLY A 78 -9.51 6.16 -10.92
CA GLY A 78 -9.90 4.98 -10.12
C GLY A 78 -8.79 3.96 -9.86
N PHE A 79 -7.51 4.24 -10.14
CA PHE A 79 -6.44 3.26 -9.93
C PHE A 79 -6.15 2.95 -8.47
N ALA A 80 -6.28 3.92 -7.56
CA ALA A 80 -6.10 3.67 -6.13
C ALA A 80 -7.21 2.75 -5.58
N ASP A 81 -8.43 2.90 -6.09
CA ASP A 81 -9.59 2.03 -5.83
C ASP A 81 -9.32 0.61 -6.35
N LYS A 82 -8.81 0.46 -7.58
CA LYS A 82 -8.39 -0.85 -8.09
C LYS A 82 -7.31 -1.51 -7.22
N ILE A 83 -6.31 -0.75 -6.77
CA ILE A 83 -5.26 -1.27 -5.87
C ILE A 83 -5.88 -1.74 -4.55
N MET A 84 -6.74 -0.93 -3.94
CA MET A 84 -7.37 -1.28 -2.67
C MET A 84 -8.33 -2.45 -2.78
N LYS A 85 -9.02 -2.61 -3.92
CA LYS A 85 -9.85 -3.78 -4.19
C LYS A 85 -9.05 -5.07 -4.13
N GLU A 86 -7.89 -5.12 -4.79
CA GLU A 86 -7.04 -6.31 -4.77
C GLU A 86 -6.43 -6.57 -3.39
N ILE A 87 -6.06 -5.51 -2.66
CA ILE A 87 -5.62 -5.60 -1.25
C ILE A 87 -6.73 -6.19 -0.38
N ASN A 88 -7.97 -5.73 -0.55
CA ASN A 88 -9.11 -6.23 0.21
C ASN A 88 -9.37 -7.71 -0.08
N ASN A 89 -9.35 -8.12 -1.36
CA ASN A 89 -9.51 -9.53 -1.71
C ASN A 89 -8.44 -10.41 -1.04
N TYR A 90 -7.18 -9.97 -1.05
CA TYR A 90 -6.11 -10.68 -0.35
C TYR A 90 -6.38 -10.79 1.15
N LEU A 91 -6.87 -9.73 1.78
CA LEU A 91 -7.19 -9.75 3.22
C LEU A 91 -8.35 -10.70 3.52
N GLU A 92 -9.41 -10.71 2.71
CA GLU A 92 -10.54 -11.63 2.87
C GLU A 92 -10.11 -13.11 2.80
N GLU A 93 -9.10 -13.42 1.99
CA GLU A 93 -8.58 -14.78 1.83
C GLU A 93 -7.53 -15.17 2.88
N SER A 94 -6.79 -14.21 3.42
CA SER A 94 -5.57 -14.45 4.21
C SER A 94 -5.70 -14.12 5.68
N THR A 95 -6.82 -13.52 6.12
CA THR A 95 -7.01 -13.09 7.51
C THR A 95 -8.05 -13.91 8.25
N PHE A 96 -8.00 -13.81 9.57
CA PHE A 96 -8.86 -14.51 10.51
C PHE A 96 -9.62 -13.48 11.36
N GLU A 97 -10.63 -13.93 12.11
CA GLU A 97 -11.47 -13.05 12.95
C GLU A 97 -10.66 -12.22 13.97
N ASP A 98 -9.52 -12.75 14.42
CA ASP A 98 -8.62 -12.11 15.38
C ASP A 98 -7.41 -11.39 14.72
N SER A 99 -7.35 -11.34 13.39
CA SER A 99 -6.31 -10.58 12.69
C SER A 99 -6.45 -9.07 12.95
N TYR A 100 -5.34 -8.43 13.26
CA TYR A 100 -5.20 -6.99 13.40
C TYR A 100 -4.70 -6.35 12.10
N ILE A 101 -5.61 -5.69 11.38
CA ILE A 101 -5.36 -5.06 10.09
C ILE A 101 -5.39 -3.54 10.28
N CYS A 102 -4.33 -2.83 9.89
CA CYS A 102 -4.29 -1.37 10.02
C CYS A 102 -3.49 -0.66 8.92
N LEU A 103 -3.65 0.66 8.86
CA LEU A 103 -2.89 1.54 7.97
C LEU A 103 -2.81 2.96 8.56
N ILE A 104 -1.91 3.77 8.01
CA ILE A 104 -1.86 5.22 8.27
C ILE A 104 -2.27 5.93 6.99
N ALA A 105 -3.37 6.69 7.07
CA ALA A 105 -3.89 7.45 5.94
C ALA A 105 -3.47 8.92 6.03
N ASN A 106 -2.87 9.45 4.96
CA ASN A 106 -2.75 10.90 4.79
C ASN A 106 -4.10 11.44 4.32
N SER A 107 -4.63 12.49 4.94
CA SER A 107 -5.87 13.10 4.46
C SER A 107 -5.67 13.71 3.05
N PRO A 108 -6.61 13.55 2.10
CA PRO A 108 -7.93 12.92 2.23
C PRO A 108 -7.99 11.45 1.75
N ALA A 109 -6.89 10.70 1.79
CA ALA A 109 -6.86 9.30 1.34
C ALA A 109 -7.69 8.36 2.24
N ASP A 110 -8.02 8.77 3.47
CA ASP A 110 -8.95 8.08 4.37
C ASP A 110 -10.31 7.78 3.70
N LEU A 111 -10.80 8.69 2.85
CA LEU A 111 -12.05 8.49 2.12
C LEU A 111 -12.03 7.28 1.18
N LEU A 112 -10.85 6.91 0.66
CA LEU A 112 -10.69 5.69 -0.14
C LEU A 112 -10.82 4.46 0.76
N TYR A 113 -10.12 4.45 1.90
CA TYR A 113 -10.04 3.30 2.79
C TYR A 113 -11.39 3.01 3.48
N ASN A 114 -12.20 4.04 3.75
CA ASN A 114 -13.55 3.87 4.30
C ASN A 114 -14.46 3.01 3.42
N LYS A 115 -14.24 2.96 2.10
CA LYS A 115 -14.99 2.09 1.19
C LYS A 115 -14.70 0.59 1.41
N TYR A 116 -13.57 0.28 2.04
CA TYR A 116 -13.07 -1.07 2.33
C TYR A 116 -13.11 -1.34 3.83
N GLN A 117 -14.12 -0.80 4.53
CA GLN A 117 -14.39 -1.06 5.95
C GLN A 117 -13.26 -0.66 6.91
N PHE A 118 -12.31 0.17 6.46
CA PHE A 118 -11.40 0.83 7.39
C PHE A 118 -12.13 1.97 8.08
N GLU A 119 -11.99 2.02 9.40
CA GLU A 119 -12.58 3.06 10.23
C GLU A 119 -11.49 3.74 11.07
N TYR A 120 -11.80 4.93 11.56
CA TYR A 120 -10.96 5.57 12.57
C TYR A 120 -10.91 4.71 13.85
N LEU A 121 -9.77 4.71 14.52
CA LEU A 121 -9.66 4.07 15.84
C LEU A 121 -10.68 4.66 16.82
N PRO A 122 -11.21 3.84 17.75
CA PRO A 122 -12.11 4.34 18.79
C PRO A 122 -11.42 5.40 19.66
N PRO A 123 -12.18 6.27 20.36
CA PRO A 123 -11.61 7.41 21.11
C PRO A 123 -10.54 7.07 22.16
N ASN A 124 -10.48 5.81 22.61
CA ASN A 124 -9.52 5.32 23.59
C ASN A 124 -8.24 4.70 22.97
N LYS A 125 -8.08 4.72 21.64
CA LYS A 125 -6.91 4.21 20.93
C LYS A 125 -6.38 5.27 19.97
N CYS A 126 -5.07 5.34 19.81
CA CYS A 126 -4.44 6.24 18.85
C CYS A 126 -3.31 5.55 18.08
N GLY A 127 -3.13 5.95 16.83
CA GLY A 127 -1.93 5.60 16.05
C GLY A 127 -0.76 6.43 16.54
N MET A 128 0.38 5.80 16.79
CA MET A 128 1.57 6.46 17.31
C MET A 128 2.77 6.20 16.40
N LEU A 129 3.47 7.25 16.00
CA LEU A 129 4.72 7.15 15.26
C LEU A 129 5.90 7.30 16.22
N ARG A 130 6.79 6.30 16.24
CA ARG A 130 8.03 6.39 17.02
C ARG A 130 8.96 7.43 16.39
N LYS A 131 9.37 8.44 17.17
CA LYS A 131 10.40 9.40 16.76
C LYS A 131 11.72 8.65 16.54
N GLN A 132 12.31 8.83 15.36
CA GLN A 132 13.66 8.38 15.03
C GLN A 132 14.58 9.61 15.05
N ASN A 133 15.72 9.48 15.72
CA ASN A 133 16.76 10.52 15.77
C ASN A 133 17.71 10.36 14.58
#